data_AF-A0A2N5S948-F1
#
_entry.id   AF-A0A2N5S948-F1
#
_cell.length_a   1.000
_cell.length_b   1.000
_cell.length_c   1.000
_cell.angle_alpha   90.00
_cell.angle_beta   90.00
_cell.angle_gamma   90.00
#
_symmetry.space_group_name_H-M   'P 1'
#
loop_
_entity.id
_entity.type
_entity.pdbx_description
1 polymer ?
#
loop_
_entity_poly.entity_id
_entity_poly.type
_entity_poly.pdbx_seq_one_letter_code
_entity_poly.pdbx_strand_id
1 'polypeptide(L)'
;MNLSKIGKFLKDRTDSKKPSAQDLHVLQGYQWNTLLSYNAAVKKIVKSMEAQGKPSFNLPISADNVYHFVFWAGREEGRQRRQDIAAKMVAKYIYRIKAWHLYHNQCYPLATEARVAVMLRASAKEDAVIPPKDKKKAVMISHLVQLARVLALGGEKEKAVLDLALVTFWGLARLGEIT
;
A
#
# COMPACT_ATOMS: atom_id res chain seq x y z
N MET A 1 -9.22 16.62 5.84
CA MET A 1 -9.04 15.21 5.40
C MET A 1 -9.91 14.96 4.18
N ASN A 2 -9.36 14.60 3.01
CA ASN A 2 -10.15 14.47 1.77
C ASN A 2 -10.64 13.01 1.58
N LEU A 3 -11.84 12.71 2.07
CA LEU A 3 -12.43 11.36 2.08
C LEU A 3 -12.57 10.71 0.69
N SER A 4 -12.65 11.50 -0.38
CA SER A 4 -12.71 10.95 -1.75
C SER A 4 -11.51 10.06 -2.10
N LYS A 5 -10.33 10.34 -1.51
CA LYS A 5 -9.11 9.56 -1.76
C LYS A 5 -9.16 8.16 -1.12
N ILE A 6 -10.02 7.94 -0.13
CA ILE A 6 -10.18 6.68 0.58
C ILE A 6 -11.53 5.99 0.31
N GLY A 7 -12.22 6.38 -0.78
CA GLY A 7 -13.59 5.92 -1.06
C GLY A 7 -13.78 4.40 -1.22
N LYS A 8 -12.73 3.61 -1.46
CA LYS A 8 -12.86 2.13 -1.46
C LYS A 8 -12.83 1.56 -0.04
N PHE A 9 -12.06 2.15 0.87
CA PHE A 9 -12.05 1.77 2.29
C PHE A 9 -13.39 2.09 2.97
N LEU A 10 -14.04 3.20 2.60
CA LEU A 10 -15.31 3.62 3.19
C LEU A 10 -16.52 2.77 2.75
N LYS A 11 -16.35 1.83 1.82
CA LYS A 11 -17.42 0.95 1.33
C LYS A 11 -17.38 -0.38 2.06
N ASP A 12 -18.51 -0.83 2.59
CA ASP A 12 -18.75 -2.18 3.13
C ASP A 12 -19.30 -3.14 2.07
N ARG A 13 -20.00 -2.59 1.08
CA ARG A 13 -20.60 -3.29 -0.06
C ARG A 13 -20.36 -2.50 -1.36
N THR A 14 -20.89 -3.00 -2.47
CA THR A 14 -20.88 -2.28 -3.76
C THR A 14 -21.49 -0.87 -3.65
N ASP A 15 -22.53 -0.75 -2.81
CA ASP A 15 -23.22 0.51 -2.53
C ASP A 15 -22.44 1.40 -1.56
N SER A 16 -22.51 2.71 -1.77
CA SER A 16 -21.76 3.67 -0.95
C SER A 16 -22.61 4.15 0.22
N LYS A 17 -22.12 3.99 1.45
CA LYS A 17 -22.68 4.66 2.63
C LYS A 17 -21.86 5.90 2.97
N LYS A 18 -22.53 6.98 3.37
CA LYS A 18 -21.87 8.17 3.91
C LYS A 18 -21.39 7.87 5.34
N PRO A 19 -20.13 8.17 5.71
CA PRO A 19 -19.64 7.93 7.07
C PRO A 19 -20.48 8.68 8.11
N SER A 20 -20.82 8.00 9.19
CA SER A 20 -21.46 8.56 10.39
C SER A 20 -20.46 9.37 11.24
N ALA A 21 -20.96 10.06 12.28
CA ALA A 21 -20.09 10.77 13.23
C ALA A 21 -19.13 9.82 13.98
N GLN A 22 -19.59 8.60 14.30
CA GLN A 22 -18.76 7.57 14.91
C GLN A 22 -17.67 7.09 13.95
N ASP A 23 -18.02 6.86 12.69
CA ASP A 23 -17.05 6.48 11.65
C ASP A 23 -15.96 7.53 11.47
N LEU A 24 -16.34 8.82 11.48
CA LEU A 24 -15.38 9.93 11.40
C LEU A 24 -14.45 9.96 12.61
N HIS A 25 -14.95 9.66 13.81
CA HIS A 25 -14.12 9.57 15.01
C HIS A 25 -13.12 8.42 14.92
N VAL A 26 -13.52 7.25 14.42
CA VAL A 26 -12.62 6.12 14.16
C VAL A 26 -11.55 6.50 13.13
N LEU A 27 -11.92 7.20 12.06
CA LEU A 27 -10.98 7.65 11.03
C LEU A 27 -9.93 8.64 11.56
N GLN A 28 -10.27 9.47 12.54
CA GLN A 28 -9.34 10.39 13.20
C GLN A 28 -8.25 9.65 14.00
N GLY A 29 -8.51 8.41 14.42
CA GLY A 29 -7.51 7.57 15.10
C GLY A 29 -6.34 7.13 14.21
N TYR A 30 -6.41 7.34 12.89
CA TYR A 30 -5.35 6.94 11.95
C TYR A 30 -4.65 8.15 11.34
N GLN A 31 -3.33 8.00 11.13
CA GLN A 31 -2.58 8.93 10.28
C GLN A 31 -3.10 8.89 8.84
N TRP A 32 -3.09 10.03 8.14
CA TRP A 32 -3.66 10.14 6.79
C TRP A 32 -2.99 9.19 5.78
N ASN A 33 -1.66 9.04 5.85
CA ASN A 33 -0.89 8.10 5.03
C ASN A 33 -1.31 6.64 5.26
N THR A 34 -1.73 6.29 6.46
CA THR A 34 -2.16 4.96 6.86
C THR A 34 -3.48 4.62 6.17
N LEU A 35 -4.44 5.55 6.17
CA LEU A 35 -5.72 5.36 5.49
C LEU A 35 -5.62 5.28 3.97
N LEU A 36 -4.73 6.07 3.36
CA LEU A 36 -4.40 5.92 1.94
C LEU A 36 -3.86 4.51 1.64
N SER A 37 -3.02 4.00 2.53
CA SER A 37 -2.44 2.67 2.44
C SER A 37 -3.48 1.55 2.64
N TYR A 38 -4.48 1.77 3.50
CA TYR A 38 -5.59 0.86 3.75
C TYR A 38 -6.52 0.78 2.54
N ASN A 39 -6.88 1.94 1.99
CA ASN A 39 -7.65 2.03 0.75
C ASN A 39 -6.94 1.33 -0.44
N ALA A 40 -5.61 1.39 -0.51
CA ALA A 40 -4.85 0.63 -1.50
C ALA A 40 -4.96 -0.89 -1.30
N ALA A 41 -4.99 -1.37 -0.06
CA ALA A 41 -5.19 -2.79 0.26
C ALA A 41 -6.59 -3.25 -0.16
N VAL A 42 -7.63 -2.47 0.14
CA VAL A 42 -9.02 -2.77 -0.27
C VAL A 42 -9.13 -2.83 -1.79
N LYS A 43 -8.53 -1.88 -2.52
CA LYS A 43 -8.45 -1.94 -3.99
C LYS A 43 -7.78 -3.22 -4.50
N LYS A 44 -6.71 -3.68 -3.84
CA LYS A 44 -5.95 -4.87 -4.26
C LYS A 44 -6.78 -6.15 -4.05
N ILE A 45 -7.49 -6.29 -2.93
CA ILE A 45 -8.33 -7.48 -2.69
C ILE A 45 -9.57 -7.49 -3.59
N VAL A 46 -10.21 -6.34 -3.83
CA VAL A 46 -11.34 -6.26 -4.79
C VAL A 46 -10.90 -6.68 -6.18
N LYS A 47 -9.72 -6.23 -6.66
CA LYS A 47 -9.15 -6.72 -7.93
C LYS A 47 -8.90 -8.22 -7.95
N SER A 48 -8.51 -8.82 -6.82
CA SER A 48 -8.35 -10.27 -6.73
C SER A 48 -9.69 -11.00 -6.84
N MET A 49 -10.76 -10.44 -6.27
CA MET A 49 -12.11 -11.01 -6.36
C MET A 49 -12.68 -10.88 -7.78
N GLU A 50 -12.45 -9.73 -8.44
CA GLU A 50 -12.76 -9.54 -9.86
C GLU A 50 -12.06 -10.60 -10.73
N ALA A 51 -10.78 -10.89 -10.47
CA ALA A 51 -10.05 -11.95 -11.16
C ALA A 51 -10.57 -13.37 -10.85
N GLN A 52 -11.28 -13.55 -9.73
CA GLN A 52 -11.97 -14.80 -9.37
C GLN A 52 -13.39 -14.90 -9.97
N GLY A 53 -13.83 -13.90 -10.75
CA GLY A 53 -15.20 -13.85 -11.27
C GLY A 53 -16.25 -13.37 -10.26
N LYS A 54 -15.83 -12.74 -9.15
CA LYS A 54 -16.72 -12.17 -8.12
C LYS A 54 -16.59 -10.64 -8.10
N PRO A 55 -17.28 -9.91 -9.00
CA PRO A 55 -17.13 -8.46 -9.13
C PRO A 55 -17.76 -7.67 -7.97
N SER A 56 -18.70 -8.28 -7.25
CA SER A 56 -19.28 -7.72 -6.03
C SER A 56 -18.58 -8.28 -4.79
N PHE A 57 -18.38 -7.42 -3.80
CA PHE A 57 -17.91 -7.83 -2.49
C PHE A 57 -18.92 -7.37 -1.44
N ASN A 58 -19.08 -8.18 -0.40
CA ASN A 58 -19.75 -7.81 0.83
C ASN A 58 -18.82 -8.15 1.98
N LEU A 59 -18.73 -7.26 2.95
CA LEU A 59 -18.17 -7.59 4.26
C LEU A 59 -19.18 -8.41 5.08
N PRO A 60 -18.72 -9.36 5.93
CA PRO A 60 -17.32 -9.78 6.08
C PRO A 60 -16.83 -10.61 4.88
N ILE A 61 -15.53 -10.52 4.56
CA ILE A 61 -14.97 -11.37 3.50
C ILE A 61 -14.92 -12.83 3.96
N SER A 62 -15.17 -13.77 3.05
CA SER A 62 -15.06 -15.19 3.35
C SER A 62 -13.60 -15.64 3.50
N ALA A 63 -13.40 -16.78 4.18
CA ALA A 63 -12.09 -17.42 4.28
C ALA A 63 -11.49 -17.73 2.90
N ASP A 64 -12.30 -18.23 1.97
CA ASP A 64 -11.88 -18.54 0.61
C ASP A 64 -11.39 -17.31 -0.15
N ASN A 65 -12.04 -16.15 0.04
CA ASN A 65 -11.59 -14.90 -0.57
C ASN A 65 -10.25 -14.45 0.02
N VAL A 66 -10.00 -14.69 1.32
CA VAL A 66 -8.69 -14.44 1.95
C VAL A 66 -7.62 -15.34 1.36
N TYR A 67 -7.86 -16.66 1.29
CA TYR A 67 -6.91 -17.62 0.73
C TYR A 67 -6.62 -17.30 -0.73
N HIS A 68 -7.67 -17.05 -1.52
CA HIS A 68 -7.54 -16.65 -2.92
C HIS A 68 -6.69 -15.39 -3.06
N PHE A 69 -6.95 -14.35 -2.25
CA PHE A 69 -6.16 -13.12 -2.29
C PHE A 69 -4.67 -13.37 -1.99
N VAL A 70 -4.36 -14.15 -0.96
CA VAL A 70 -2.96 -14.46 -0.58
C VAL A 70 -2.25 -15.24 -1.69
N PHE A 71 -2.93 -16.23 -2.28
CA PHE A 71 -2.41 -16.99 -3.41
C PHE A 71 -2.24 -16.15 -4.68
N TRP A 72 -3.22 -15.31 -4.99
CA TRP A 72 -3.25 -14.47 -6.19
C TRP A 72 -2.24 -13.33 -6.14
N ALA A 73 -2.02 -12.74 -4.96
CA ALA A 73 -1.09 -11.63 -4.77
C ALA A 73 0.34 -12.08 -4.43
N GLY A 74 0.49 -13.26 -3.82
CA GLY A 74 1.80 -13.83 -3.50
C GLY A 74 2.50 -14.39 -4.74
N ARG A 75 3.83 -14.47 -4.64
CA ARG A 75 4.65 -15.19 -5.64
C ARG A 75 4.44 -16.70 -5.49
N GLU A 76 4.43 -17.38 -6.63
CA GLU A 76 4.28 -18.83 -6.77
C GLU A 76 5.47 -19.38 -7.59
N GLU A 77 5.91 -20.58 -7.25
CA GLU A 77 7.00 -21.26 -7.94
C GLU A 77 6.72 -21.38 -9.45
N GLY A 78 7.72 -21.05 -10.28
CA GLY A 78 7.64 -21.17 -11.73
C GLY A 78 6.67 -20.20 -12.43
N ARG A 79 6.05 -19.26 -11.70
CA ARG A 79 5.10 -18.29 -12.27
C ARG A 79 5.39 -16.87 -11.77
N GLN A 80 5.77 -16.00 -12.70
CA GLN A 80 5.86 -14.57 -12.43
C GLN A 80 4.68 -13.83 -13.06
N ARG A 81 3.77 -13.34 -12.22
CA ARG A 81 2.58 -12.60 -12.67
C ARG A 81 2.71 -11.12 -12.31
N ARG A 82 2.07 -10.26 -13.11
CA ARG A 82 2.15 -8.79 -12.95
C ARG A 82 1.64 -8.30 -11.59
N GLN A 83 0.68 -9.02 -11.01
CA GLN A 83 0.09 -8.70 -9.71
C GLN A 83 0.96 -9.12 -8.52
N ASP A 84 1.96 -9.96 -8.73
CA ASP A 84 2.71 -10.58 -7.65
C ASP A 84 3.49 -9.54 -6.84
N ILE A 85 3.46 -9.73 -5.53
CA ILE A 85 4.17 -8.91 -4.56
C ILE A 85 4.83 -9.81 -3.52
N ALA A 86 5.86 -9.27 -2.87
CA ALA A 86 6.57 -9.99 -1.82
C ALA A 86 5.61 -10.41 -0.69
N ALA A 87 5.85 -11.57 -0.08
CA ALA A 87 5.08 -12.11 1.03
C ALA A 87 4.92 -11.10 2.17
N LYS A 88 5.99 -10.35 2.50
CA LYS A 88 5.93 -9.27 3.50
C LYS A 88 4.93 -8.16 3.15
N MET A 89 4.71 -7.89 1.87
CA MET A 89 3.73 -6.91 1.40
C MET A 89 2.32 -7.48 1.41
N VAL A 90 2.15 -8.76 1.07
CA VAL A 90 0.86 -9.46 1.20
C VAL A 90 0.41 -9.45 2.67
N ALA A 91 1.31 -9.78 3.60
CA ALA A 91 1.05 -9.72 5.04
C ALA A 91 0.60 -8.32 5.50
N LYS A 92 1.27 -7.26 5.02
CA LYS A 92 0.85 -5.88 5.27
C LYS A 92 -0.56 -5.61 4.72
N TYR A 93 -0.90 -6.11 3.54
CA TYR A 93 -2.27 -5.96 3.03
C TYR A 93 -3.30 -6.71 3.88
N ILE A 94 -3.01 -7.92 4.35
CA ILE A 94 -3.90 -8.65 5.28
C ILE A 94 -4.18 -7.83 6.55
N TYR A 95 -3.15 -7.24 7.16
CA TYR A 95 -3.35 -6.36 8.32
C TYR A 95 -4.29 -5.19 8.03
N ARG A 96 -4.13 -4.57 6.86
CA ARG A 96 -4.98 -3.44 6.43
C ARG A 96 -6.40 -3.86 6.10
N ILE A 97 -6.59 -5.08 5.59
CA ILE A 97 -7.90 -5.68 5.35
C ILE A 97 -8.60 -5.99 6.68
N LYS A 98 -7.88 -6.42 7.71
CA LYS A 98 -8.43 -6.54 9.07
C LYS A 98 -8.90 -5.18 9.60
N ALA A 99 -8.12 -4.11 9.40
CA ALA A 99 -8.53 -2.77 9.78
C ALA A 99 -9.78 -2.27 9.01
N TRP A 100 -9.96 -2.72 7.76
CA TRP A 100 -11.18 -2.44 6.99
C TRP A 100 -12.41 -3.12 7.60
N HIS A 101 -12.28 -4.37 8.07
CA HIS A 101 -13.35 -5.04 8.82
C HIS A 101 -13.66 -4.33 10.14
N LEU A 102 -12.62 -3.94 10.88
CA LEU A 102 -12.76 -3.20 12.14
C LEU A 102 -13.52 -1.88 11.93
N TYR A 103 -13.17 -1.10 10.91
CA TYR A 103 -13.86 0.17 10.60
C TYR A 103 -15.35 -0.04 10.33
N HIS A 104 -15.73 -1.11 9.63
CA HIS A 104 -17.14 -1.41 9.32
C HIS A 104 -17.86 -2.20 10.42
N ASN A 105 -17.21 -2.42 11.56
CA ASN A 105 -17.71 -3.26 12.65
C ASN A 105 -18.13 -4.68 12.17
N GLN A 106 -17.31 -5.28 11.31
CA GLN A 106 -17.50 -6.62 10.77
C GLN A 106 -16.42 -7.58 11.29
N CYS A 107 -16.77 -8.86 11.42
CA CYS A 107 -15.81 -9.87 11.90
C CYS A 107 -14.88 -10.32 10.76
N TYR A 108 -13.58 -10.22 10.96
CA TYR A 108 -12.62 -10.83 10.04
C TYR A 108 -12.58 -12.36 10.27
N PRO A 109 -12.49 -13.21 9.23
CA PRO A 109 -12.46 -14.67 9.39
C PRO A 109 -11.14 -15.16 10.03
N LEU A 110 -11.05 -15.11 11.36
CA LEU A 110 -9.83 -15.43 12.13
C LEU A 110 -9.34 -16.87 11.96
N ALA A 111 -10.24 -17.81 11.63
CA ALA A 111 -9.87 -19.20 11.32
C ALA A 111 -8.87 -19.33 10.14
N THR A 112 -8.68 -18.27 9.35
CA THR A 112 -7.73 -18.25 8.22
C THR A 112 -6.27 -18.08 8.62
N GLU A 113 -5.96 -17.61 9.83
CA GLU A 113 -4.62 -17.13 10.17
C GLU A 113 -3.53 -18.19 10.01
N ALA A 114 -3.77 -19.42 10.51
CA ALA A 114 -2.79 -20.50 10.44
C ALA A 114 -2.47 -20.87 8.98
N ARG A 115 -3.49 -21.01 8.13
CA ARG A 115 -3.30 -21.34 6.72
C ARG A 115 -2.66 -20.18 5.94
N VAL A 116 -3.07 -18.94 6.20
CA VAL A 116 -2.46 -17.75 5.61
C VAL A 116 -0.97 -17.65 5.97
N ALA A 117 -0.60 -17.96 7.21
CA ALA A 117 0.81 -17.98 7.63
C ALA A 117 1.63 -19.00 6.84
N VAL A 118 1.10 -20.21 6.60
CA VAL A 118 1.76 -21.23 5.77
C VAL A 118 1.90 -20.76 4.32
N MET A 119 0.84 -20.17 3.73
CA MET A 119 0.88 -19.64 2.37
C MET A 119 1.91 -18.52 2.21
N LEU A 120 2.00 -17.60 3.18
CA LEU A 120 2.99 -16.53 3.18
C LEU A 120 4.42 -17.07 3.28
N ARG A 121 4.65 -18.15 4.05
CA ARG A 121 5.96 -18.81 4.10
C ARG A 121 6.34 -19.43 2.75
N ALA A 122 5.37 -20.02 2.04
CA ALA A 122 5.60 -20.54 0.69
C ALA A 122 6.02 -19.41 -0.27
N SER A 123 5.27 -18.30 -0.32
CA SER A 123 5.66 -17.15 -1.14
C SER A 123 6.98 -16.50 -0.71
N ALA A 124 7.34 -16.57 0.58
CA ALA A 124 8.61 -16.02 1.08
C ALA A 124 9.82 -16.85 0.63
N LYS A 125 9.66 -18.16 0.38
CA LYS A 125 10.72 -18.99 -0.22
C LYS A 125 11.01 -18.50 -1.65
N GLU A 126 9.98 -18.24 -2.44
CA GLU A 126 10.12 -17.66 -3.79
C GLU A 126 10.73 -16.25 -3.75
N ASP A 127 10.36 -15.44 -2.76
CA ASP A 127 10.99 -14.13 -2.56
C ASP A 127 12.50 -14.20 -2.34
N ALA A 128 12.99 -15.27 -1.71
CA ALA A 128 14.40 -15.46 -1.38
C ALA A 128 15.24 -15.90 -2.59
N VAL A 129 14.63 -16.57 -3.57
CA VAL A 129 15.30 -16.95 -4.83
C VAL A 129 15.51 -15.74 -5.73
N ILE A 130 14.63 -14.73 -5.62
CA ILE A 130 14.75 -13.50 -6.42
C ILE A 130 15.94 -12.68 -5.92
N PRO A 131 16.91 -12.35 -6.80
CA PRO A 131 18.06 -11.58 -6.40
C PRO A 131 17.61 -10.24 -5.80
N PRO A 132 18.24 -9.79 -4.71
CA PRO A 132 17.91 -8.52 -4.10
C PRO A 132 18.06 -7.42 -5.16
N LYS A 133 17.06 -6.52 -5.25
CA LYS A 133 17.19 -5.34 -6.09
C LYS A 133 18.46 -4.60 -5.70
N ASP A 134 19.22 -4.17 -6.71
CA ASP A 134 20.36 -3.30 -6.50
C ASP A 134 19.99 -2.17 -5.54
N LYS A 135 20.81 -2.00 -4.51
CA LYS A 135 20.65 -0.88 -3.59
C LYS A 135 20.68 0.39 -4.44
N LYS A 136 19.74 1.31 -4.17
CA LYS A 136 19.76 2.63 -4.80
C LYS A 136 21.17 3.20 -4.60
N LYS A 137 21.85 3.51 -5.71
CA LYS A 137 23.16 4.15 -5.65
C LYS A 137 23.02 5.49 -4.92
N ALA A 138 24.03 5.86 -4.16
CA ALA A 138 24.04 7.15 -3.49
C ALA A 138 23.83 8.28 -4.52
N VAL A 139 23.11 9.32 -4.11
CA VAL A 139 23.00 10.53 -4.93
C VAL A 139 24.42 11.10 -5.03
N MET A 140 24.89 11.35 -6.25
CA MET A 140 26.22 11.88 -6.52
C MET A 140 26.12 13.36 -6.88
N ILE A 141 27.23 14.09 -6.77
CA ILE A 141 27.36 15.49 -7.20
C ILE A 141 26.95 15.67 -8.66
N SER A 142 27.21 14.69 -9.53
CA SER A 142 26.78 14.72 -10.94
C SER A 142 25.25 14.86 -11.10
N HIS A 143 24.46 14.24 -10.21
CA HIS A 143 23.01 14.39 -10.21
C HIS A 143 22.60 15.80 -9.77
N LEU A 144 23.30 16.41 -8.80
CA LEU A 144 23.05 17.80 -8.40
C LEU A 144 23.39 18.78 -9.53
N VAL A 145 24.49 18.57 -10.24
CA VAL A 145 24.87 19.39 -11.40
C VAL A 145 23.80 19.29 -12.49
N GLN A 146 23.24 18.10 -12.74
CA GLN A 146 22.14 17.93 -13.68
C GLN A 146 20.86 18.66 -13.21
N LEU A 147 20.50 18.54 -11.93
CA LEU A 147 19.36 19.26 -11.36
C LEU A 147 19.54 20.77 -11.46
N ALA A 148 20.72 21.29 -11.14
CA ALA A 148 21.03 22.71 -11.22
C ALA A 148 20.89 23.23 -12.65
N ARG A 149 21.40 22.51 -13.65
CA ARG A 149 21.28 22.89 -15.07
C ARG A 149 19.82 23.04 -15.52
N VAL A 150 18.93 22.17 -15.04
CA VAL A 150 17.52 22.16 -15.43
C VAL A 150 16.70 23.17 -14.62
N LEU A 151 16.96 23.26 -13.31
CA LEU A 151 16.09 23.98 -12.38
C LEU A 151 16.53 25.43 -12.09
N ALA A 152 17.82 25.77 -12.25
CA ALA A 152 18.32 27.11 -11.92
C ALA A 152 17.71 28.22 -12.79
N LEU A 153 17.36 27.89 -14.04
CA LEU A 153 16.72 28.81 -15.00
C LEU A 153 15.19 28.72 -14.96
N GLY A 154 14.62 27.88 -14.08
CA GLY A 154 13.18 27.73 -13.94
C GLY A 154 12.52 28.86 -13.14
N GLY A 155 11.21 28.71 -12.89
CA GLY A 155 10.45 29.63 -12.05
C GLY A 155 10.77 29.47 -10.57
N GLU A 156 10.03 30.19 -9.71
CA GLU A 156 10.26 30.17 -8.26
C GLU A 156 10.13 28.77 -7.65
N LYS A 157 9.19 27.97 -8.16
CA LYS A 157 9.00 26.58 -7.70
C LYS A 157 10.22 25.72 -8.05
N GLU A 158 10.72 25.79 -9.27
CA GLU A 158 11.88 25.03 -9.71
C GLU A 158 13.13 25.40 -8.91
N LYS A 159 13.33 26.70 -8.67
CA LYS A 159 14.42 27.21 -7.81
C LYS A 159 14.29 26.71 -6.37
N ALA A 160 13.10 26.77 -5.78
CA ALA A 160 12.86 26.25 -4.43
C ALA A 160 13.12 24.72 -4.34
N VAL A 161 12.80 23.96 -5.38
CA VAL A 161 13.13 22.52 -5.45
C VAL A 161 14.65 22.30 -5.53
N LEU A 162 15.37 23.14 -6.27
CA LEU A 162 16.83 23.09 -6.34
C LEU A 162 17.47 23.40 -4.98
N ASP A 163 17.02 24.46 -4.30
CA ASP A 163 17.52 24.84 -2.98
C ASP A 163 17.29 23.73 -1.96
N LEU A 164 16.11 23.13 -1.96
CA LEU A 164 15.79 21.97 -1.11
C LEU A 164 16.70 20.77 -1.41
N ALA A 165 16.98 20.49 -2.68
CA ALA A 165 17.89 19.43 -3.09
C ALA A 165 19.34 19.68 -2.63
N LEU A 166 19.79 20.94 -2.65
CA LEU A 166 21.13 21.31 -2.18
C LEU A 166 21.23 21.19 -0.66
N VAL A 167 20.26 21.71 0.09
CA VAL A 167 20.24 21.66 1.56
C VAL A 167 20.12 20.22 2.06
N THR A 168 19.24 19.40 1.48
CA THR A 168 19.13 17.96 1.82
C THR A 168 20.45 17.23 1.58
N PHE A 169 21.08 17.47 0.43
CA PHE A 169 22.29 16.76 0.04
C PHE A 169 23.48 17.12 0.94
N TRP A 170 23.74 18.41 1.13
CA TRP A 170 24.90 18.88 1.91
C TRP A 170 24.66 18.82 3.42
N GLY A 171 23.41 19.00 3.87
CA GLY A 171 23.03 18.87 5.27
C GLY A 171 22.82 17.43 5.72
N LEU A 172 22.89 16.45 4.80
CA LEU A 172 22.54 15.04 5.06
C LEU A 172 21.17 14.86 5.74
N ALA A 173 20.27 15.82 5.51
CA ALA A 173 18.99 15.93 6.19
C ALA A 173 17.90 15.14 5.48
N ARG A 174 16.95 14.60 6.26
CA ARG A 174 15.74 13.97 5.72
C ARG A 174 14.74 15.06 5.35
N LEU A 175 13.91 14.80 4.33
CA LEU A 175 12.89 15.74 3.90
C LEU A 175 11.99 16.21 5.06
N GLY A 176 11.59 15.32 5.97
CA GLY A 176 10.77 15.68 7.13
C GLY A 176 11.49 16.44 8.25
N GLU A 177 12.79 16.71 8.13
CA GLU A 177 13.56 17.57 9.05
C GLU A 177 13.63 19.02 8.55
N ILE A 178 13.29 19.24 7.27
CA ILE A 178 13.41 20.53 6.57
C ILE A 178 12.09 21.02 5.97
N THR A 179 11.02 20.22 6.11
CA THR A 179 9.64 20.54 5.73
C THR A 179 8.70 20.19 6.87
#